data_AF-A0A8X8C1U1-F1
#
_entry.id   AF-A0A8X8C1U1-F1
#
_cell.length_a   1.000
_cell.length_b   1.000
_cell.length_c   1.000
_cell.angle_alpha   90.00
_cell.angle_beta   90.00
_cell.angle_gamma   90.00
#
_symmetry.space_group_name_H-M   'P 1'
#
loop_
_entity.id
_entity.type
_entity.pdbx_description
1 polymer ?
#
loop_
_entity_poly.entity_id
_entity_poly.type
_entity_poly.pdbx_seq_one_letter_code
_entity_poly.pdbx_strand_id
1 'polypeptide(L)'
;MEPPTSLSTIFNYLFDLIKKFLASGAVSDFIHKLSDLLMKFLASETVVYVLQWLRKENVPIIVAVVAVVIVLLFRGCRGGPAKSVKTMKAPGRNSRIPRSNFEASPSAYFRNLRNG
;
A
#
# COMPACT_ATOMS: atom_id res chain seq x y z
N MET A 1 34.75 -19.22 24.86
CA MET A 1 34.33 -17.80 24.87
C MET A 1 32.82 -17.81 24.94
N GLU A 2 32.22 -17.35 26.05
CA GLU A 2 30.77 -17.22 26.16
C GLU A 2 30.26 -16.12 25.21
N PRO A 3 29.18 -16.36 24.46
CA PRO A 3 28.60 -15.34 23.59
C PRO A 3 27.99 -14.23 24.45
N PRO A 4 28.11 -12.94 24.05
CA PRO A 4 27.52 -11.84 24.79
C PRO A 4 26.00 -11.97 24.79
N THR A 5 25.42 -12.32 25.94
CA THR A 5 24.00 -12.69 26.08
C THR A 5 23.07 -11.50 26.30
N SER A 6 23.59 -10.31 26.58
CA SER A 6 22.77 -9.11 26.76
C SER A 6 22.73 -8.25 25.50
N LEU A 7 21.52 -7.77 25.17
CA LEU A 7 21.25 -6.91 24.02
C LEU A 7 22.13 -5.66 24.00
N SER A 8 22.41 -5.07 25.17
CA SER A 8 23.32 -3.93 25.30
C SER A 8 24.76 -4.24 24.85
N THR A 9 25.26 -5.45 25.14
CA THR A 9 26.60 -5.87 24.70
C THR A 9 26.66 -6.07 23.18
N ILE A 10 25.59 -6.58 22.58
CA ILE A 10 25.46 -6.72 21.12
C ILE A 10 25.45 -5.34 20.45
N PHE A 11 24.66 -4.40 20.96
CA PHE A 11 24.63 -3.03 20.42
C PHE A 11 25.97 -2.32 20.54
N ASN A 12 26.63 -2.43 21.70
CA ASN A 12 27.95 -1.83 21.91
C ASN A 12 29.01 -2.44 20.98
N TYR A 13 29.00 -3.76 20.78
CA TYR A 13 29.90 -4.44 19.85
C TYR A 13 29.65 -4.02 18.40
N LEU A 14 28.38 -3.96 17.97
CA LEU A 14 28.01 -3.52 16.64
C LEU A 14 28.44 -2.06 16.39
N PHE A 15 28.24 -1.18 17.37
CA PHE A 15 28.66 0.21 17.29
C PHE A 15 30.17 0.37 17.21
N ASP A 16 30.92 -0.42 17.98
CA ASP A 16 32.39 -0.47 17.92
C ASP A 16 32.89 -0.97 16.56
N LEU A 17 32.24 -1.99 15.99
CA LEU A 17 32.53 -2.51 14.66
C LEU A 17 32.28 -1.45 13.58
N ILE A 18 31.15 -0.73 13.66
CA ILE A 18 30.83 0.38 12.75
C ILE A 18 31.88 1.49 12.87
N LYS A 19 32.29 1.86 14.09
CA LYS A 19 33.35 2.85 14.30
C LYS A 19 34.67 2.43 13.68
N LYS A 20 35.10 1.18 13.90
CA LYS A 20 36.34 0.64 13.32
C LYS A 20 36.28 0.59 11.80
N PHE A 21 35.12 0.23 11.24
CA PHE A 21 34.91 0.24 9.80
C PHE A 21 34.98 1.66 9.22
N LEU A 22 34.33 2.63 9.86
CA LEU A 22 34.37 4.04 9.45
C LEU A 22 35.77 4.67 9.62
N ALA A 23 36.52 4.26 10.65
CA ALA A 23 37.90 4.69 10.88
C ALA A 23 38.93 3.97 10.00
N SER A 24 38.50 2.97 9.22
CA SER A 24 39.36 2.34 8.22
C SER A 24 39.74 3.38 7.16
N GLY A 25 41.04 3.55 6.90
CA GLY A 25 41.55 4.55 5.96
C GLY A 25 40.86 4.48 4.59
N ALA A 26 40.60 3.27 4.07
CA ALA A 26 39.91 3.09 2.80
C ALA A 26 38.46 3.60 2.79
N VAL A 27 37.74 3.44 3.92
CA VAL A 27 36.35 3.91 4.07
C VAL A 27 36.34 5.42 4.30
N SER A 28 37.27 5.95 5.10
CA SER A 28 37.44 7.39 5.30
C SER A 28 37.73 8.11 3.98
N ASP A 29 38.66 7.58 3.17
CA ASP A 29 38.99 8.14 1.86
C ASP A 29 37.80 8.10 0.89
N PHE A 30 37.02 7.03 0.92
CA PHE A 30 35.78 6.92 0.15
C PHE A 30 34.75 7.97 0.61
N ILE A 31 34.58 8.15 1.92
CA ILE A 31 33.69 9.16 2.50
C ILE A 31 34.14 10.57 2.11
N HIS A 32 35.44 10.87 2.16
CA HIS A 32 35.96 12.17 1.74
C HIS A 32 35.72 12.44 0.25
N LYS A 33 35.96 11.47 -0.63
CA LYS A 33 35.64 11.59 -2.07
C LYS A 33 34.15 11.75 -2.32
N LEU A 34 33.33 10.98 -1.62
CA LEU A 34 31.88 11.08 -1.73
C LEU A 34 31.38 12.44 -1.24
N SER A 35 31.94 12.93 -0.14
CA SER A 35 31.65 14.26 0.41
C SER A 35 32.06 15.36 -0.56
N ASP A 36 33.24 15.27 -1.16
CA ASP A 36 33.72 16.25 -2.14
C ASP A 36 32.84 16.27 -3.39
N LEU A 37 32.43 15.11 -3.89
CA LEU A 37 31.50 14.97 -5.00
C LEU A 37 30.10 15.53 -4.64
N LEU A 38 29.60 15.23 -3.45
CA LEU A 38 28.34 15.78 -2.94
C LEU A 38 28.40 17.30 -2.80
N MET A 39 29.50 17.86 -2.30
CA MET A 39 29.67 19.30 -2.19
C MET A 39 29.72 19.97 -3.56
N LYS A 40 30.40 19.37 -4.54
CA LYS A 40 30.39 19.85 -5.94
C LYS A 40 29.01 19.77 -6.56
N PHE A 41 28.26 18.71 -6.26
CA PHE A 41 26.88 18.53 -6.71
C PHE A 41 25.95 19.56 -6.07
N LEU A 42 26.05 19.79 -4.76
CA LEU A 42 25.28 20.79 -4.01
C LEU A 42 25.69 22.23 -4.34
N ALA A 43 26.93 22.47 -4.76
CA ALA A 43 27.38 23.77 -5.25
C ALA A 43 26.87 24.07 -6.67
N SER A 44 26.30 23.08 -7.36
CA SER A 44 25.65 23.31 -8.65
C SER A 44 24.37 24.11 -8.45
N GLU A 45 24.28 25.26 -9.10
CA GLU A 45 23.09 26.14 -9.07
C GLU A 45 21.81 25.39 -9.44
N THR A 46 21.92 24.39 -10.32
CA THR A 46 20.79 23.55 -10.75
C THR A 46 20.24 22.66 -9.63
N VAL A 47 21.11 22.05 -8.83
CA VAL A 47 20.72 21.16 -7.72
C VAL A 47 20.18 21.98 -6.55
N VAL A 48 20.79 23.13 -6.27
CA VAL A 48 20.26 24.09 -5.28
C VAL A 48 18.87 24.54 -5.69
N TYR A 49 18.67 24.89 -6.96
CA TYR A 49 17.36 25.27 -7.48
C TYR A 49 16.33 24.13 -7.34
N VAL A 50 16.69 22.90 -7.69
CA VAL A 50 15.78 21.74 -7.54
C VAL A 50 15.47 21.45 -6.08
N LEU A 51 16.46 21.52 -5.18
CA LEU A 51 16.25 21.33 -3.74
C LEU A 51 15.40 22.45 -3.14
N GLN A 52 15.63 23.69 -3.58
CA GLN A 52 14.85 24.85 -3.15
C GLN A 52 13.43 24.78 -3.68
N TRP A 53 13.24 24.34 -4.93
CA TRP A 53 11.93 24.06 -5.53
C TRP A 53 11.21 22.94 -4.75
N LEU A 54 11.88 21.82 -4.47
CA LEU A 54 11.32 20.72 -3.65
C LEU A 54 10.93 21.18 -2.24
N ARG A 55 11.74 22.05 -1.62
CA ARG A 55 11.50 22.59 -0.27
C ARG A 55 10.40 23.65 -0.25
N LYS A 56 10.30 24.47 -1.30
CA LYS A 56 9.41 25.64 -1.36
C LYS A 56 7.99 25.28 -1.81
N GLU A 57 7.83 24.29 -2.68
CA GLU A 57 6.56 24.09 -3.38
C GLU A 57 5.59 23.11 -2.70
N ASN A 58 5.87 22.58 -1.50
CA ASN A 58 5.00 21.58 -0.86
C ASN A 58 4.68 20.38 -1.80
N VAL A 59 5.58 20.03 -2.73
CA VAL A 59 5.43 18.90 -3.66
C VAL A 59 4.96 17.61 -2.96
N PRO A 60 5.51 17.20 -1.80
CA PRO A 60 5.00 16.02 -1.10
C PRO A 60 3.55 16.16 -0.61
N ILE A 61 3.10 17.37 -0.28
CA ILE A 61 1.71 17.64 0.12
C ILE A 61 0.80 17.55 -1.11
N ILE A 62 1.19 18.14 -2.24
CA ILE A 62 0.40 18.09 -3.48
C ILE A 62 0.24 16.64 -3.95
N VAL A 63 1.34 15.86 -3.95
CA VAL A 63 1.29 14.43 -4.30
C VAL A 63 0.42 13.63 -3.34
N ALA A 64 0.50 13.90 -2.03
CA ALA A 64 -0.35 13.25 -1.03
C ALA A 64 -1.85 13.58 -1.23
N VAL A 65 -2.18 14.85 -1.48
CA VAL A 65 -3.57 15.30 -1.73
C VAL A 65 -4.11 14.64 -2.99
N VAL A 66 -3.35 14.62 -4.08
CA VAL A 66 -3.75 13.97 -5.34
C VAL A 66 -3.99 12.47 -5.14
N ALA A 67 -3.09 11.78 -4.43
CA ALA A 67 -3.26 10.36 -4.11
C ALA A 67 -4.53 10.09 -3.28
N VAL A 68 -4.83 10.94 -2.30
CA VAL A 68 -6.06 10.82 -1.48
C VAL A 68 -7.31 11.03 -2.34
N VAL A 69 -7.33 12.06 -3.20
CA VAL A 69 -8.45 12.32 -4.11
C VAL A 69 -8.67 11.13 -5.04
N ILE A 70 -7.61 10.58 -5.63
CA ILE A 70 -7.67 9.39 -6.49
C ILE A 70 -8.25 8.19 -5.72
N VAL A 71 -7.78 7.92 -4.51
CA VAL A 71 -8.30 6.82 -3.67
C VAL A 71 -9.78 7.02 -3.33
N LEU A 72 -10.20 8.25 -3.02
CA LEU A 72 -11.61 8.55 -2.74
C LEU A 72 -12.49 8.34 -3.97
N LEU A 73 -12.03 8.78 -5.15
CA LEU A 73 -12.73 8.56 -6.42
C LEU A 73 -12.85 7.05 -6.73
N PHE A 74 -11.79 6.26 -6.53
CA PHE A 74 -11.83 4.81 -6.73
C PHE A 74 -12.62 4.07 -5.64
N ARG A 75 -12.78 4.62 -4.42
CA ARG A 75 -13.65 4.06 -3.38
C ARG A 75 -15.14 4.33 -3.68
N GLY A 76 -15.47 5.46 -4.30
CA GLY A 76 -16.85 5.80 -4.70
C GLY A 76 -17.43 4.86 -5.76
N CYS A 77 -16.59 4.25 -6.60
CA CYS A 77 -17.01 3.28 -7.61
C CYS A 77 -17.14 1.83 -7.10
N ARG A 78 -16.97 1.58 -5.79
CA ARG A 78 -17.27 0.27 -5.20
C ARG A 78 -18.78 0.14 -4.99
N GLY A 79 -19.51 0.07 -6.09
CA GLY A 79 -20.83 -0.56 -6.10
C GLY A 79 -20.68 -1.89 -5.37
N GLY A 80 -21.36 -2.03 -4.23
CA GLY A 80 -21.25 -3.21 -3.39
C GLY A 80 -21.42 -4.47 -4.24
N PRO A 81 -20.77 -5.59 -3.90
CA PRO A 81 -20.85 -6.81 -4.70
C PRO A 81 -22.33 -7.09 -4.95
N ALA A 82 -22.74 -7.05 -6.21
CA ALA A 82 -24.07 -7.46 -6.62
C ALA A 82 -24.22 -8.88 -6.09
N LYS A 83 -24.93 -9.03 -4.96
CA LYS A 83 -25.10 -10.33 -4.31
C LYS A 83 -25.76 -11.19 -5.36
N SER A 84 -25.00 -12.11 -5.93
CA SER A 84 -25.50 -13.04 -6.94
C SER A 84 -26.70 -13.73 -6.32
N VAL A 85 -27.89 -13.34 -6.77
CA VAL A 85 -29.14 -13.83 -6.19
C VAL A 85 -29.17 -15.32 -6.46
N LYS A 86 -29.09 -16.13 -5.40
CA LYS A 86 -29.07 -17.59 -5.52
C LYS A 86 -30.32 -18.03 -6.27
N THR A 87 -30.15 -18.50 -7.50
CA THR A 87 -31.25 -19.01 -8.32
C THR A 87 -31.37 -20.52 -8.18
N MET A 88 -32.58 -21.04 -8.32
CA MET A 88 -32.89 -22.47 -8.34
C MET A 88 -33.75 -22.84 -9.55
N LYS A 89 -33.75 -24.11 -9.93
CA LYS A 89 -34.68 -24.62 -10.96
C LYS A 89 -36.09 -24.55 -10.40
N ALA A 90 -37.01 -23.96 -11.16
CA ALA A 90 -38.37 -23.71 -10.73
C ALA A 90 -39.18 -25.04 -10.73
N PRO A 91 -39.80 -25.46 -9.61
CA PRO A 91 -40.59 -26.67 -9.57
C PRO A 91 -41.77 -26.58 -10.56
N GLY A 92 -41.91 -27.53 -11.50
CA GLY A 92 -43.00 -27.52 -12.48
C GLY A 92 -42.88 -26.48 -13.61
N ARG A 93 -41.73 -25.80 -13.77
CA ARG A 93 -41.43 -24.93 -14.92
C ARG A 93 -40.02 -25.16 -15.43
N ASN A 94 -39.79 -25.01 -16.73
CA ASN A 94 -38.43 -25.10 -17.30
C ASN A 94 -37.68 -23.76 -17.27
N SER A 95 -37.72 -23.06 -16.13
CA SER A 95 -37.02 -21.78 -15.92
C SER A 95 -36.30 -21.77 -14.57
N ARG A 96 -35.42 -20.77 -14.36
CA ARG A 96 -34.77 -20.53 -13.07
C ARG A 96 -35.44 -19.34 -12.37
N ILE A 97 -35.64 -19.46 -11.07
CA ILE A 97 -36.22 -18.41 -10.23
C ILE A 97 -35.28 -18.06 -9.07
N PRO A 98 -35.34 -16.83 -8.53
CA PRO A 98 -34.70 -16.49 -7.27
C PRO A 98 -35.19 -17.42 -6.17
N ARG A 99 -34.25 -18.10 -5.49
CA ARG A 99 -34.57 -19.03 -4.40
C ARG A 99 -35.26 -18.32 -3.24
N SER A 100 -34.87 -17.07 -2.95
CA SER A 100 -35.50 -16.23 -1.92
C SER A 100 -36.99 -16.02 -2.14
N ASN A 101 -37.42 -15.82 -3.39
CA ASN A 101 -38.83 -15.58 -3.70
C ASN A 101 -39.67 -16.84 -3.48
N PHE A 102 -39.13 -18.02 -3.80
CA PHE A 102 -39.77 -19.29 -3.54
C PHE A 102 -39.85 -19.59 -2.05
N GLU A 103 -38.75 -19.42 -1.31
CA GLU A 103 -38.71 -19.66 0.15
C GLU A 103 -39.62 -18.67 0.91
N ALA A 104 -39.74 -17.43 0.45
CA ALA A 104 -40.60 -16.43 1.07
C ALA A 104 -42.10 -16.75 0.93
N SER A 105 -42.53 -17.32 -0.21
CA SER A 105 -43.93 -17.70 -0.41
C SER A 105 -44.09 -18.86 -1.39
N PRO A 106 -43.94 -20.11 -0.93
CA PRO A 106 -44.12 -21.29 -1.79
C PRO A 106 -45.56 -21.42 -2.32
N SER A 107 -46.55 -21.06 -1.50
CA SER A 107 -47.97 -21.16 -1.85
C SER A 107 -48.35 -20.21 -3.00
N ALA A 108 -47.84 -18.98 -2.99
CA ALA A 108 -48.05 -18.03 -4.09
C ALA A 108 -47.44 -18.55 -5.39
N TYR A 109 -46.26 -19.16 -5.33
CA TYR A 109 -45.63 -19.79 -6.50
C TYR A 109 -46.54 -20.88 -7.12
N PHE A 110 -47.02 -21.84 -6.33
CA PHE A 110 -47.88 -22.91 -6.84
C PHE A 110 -49.27 -22.43 -7.28
N ARG A 111 -49.82 -21.39 -6.64
CA ARG A 111 -51.08 -20.77 -7.08
C ARG A 111 -50.91 -20.12 -8.46
N ASN A 112 -49.83 -19.38 -8.66
CA ASN A 112 -49.48 -18.81 -9.98
C ASN A 112 -49.15 -19.88 -11.02
N LEU A 113 -48.62 -21.03 -10.58
CA LEU A 113 -48.35 -22.16 -11.46
C LEU A 113 -49.65 -22.80 -11.99
N ARG A 114 -50.72 -22.84 -11.19
CA ARG A 114 -52.03 -23.38 -11.60
C ARG A 114 -52.83 -22.44 -12.50
N ASN A 115 -52.54 -21.15 -12.41
CA ASN A 115 -53.27 -20.10 -13.14
C ASN A 115 -52.61 -19.70 -14.46
N GLY A 116 -51.48 -20.30 -14.82
CA GLY A 116 -50.74 -20.02 -16.07
C GLY A 116 -50.66 -21.26 -16.93
#